data_AF-A0A972JU16-F1
#
_entry.id   AF-A0A972JU16-F1
#
_cell.length_a   1.000
_cell.length_b   1.000
_cell.length_c   1.000
_cell.angle_alpha   90.00
_cell.angle_beta   90.00
_cell.angle_gamma   90.00
#
_symmetry.space_group_name_H-M   'P 1'
#
loop_
_entity.id
_entity.type
_entity.pdbx_description
1 polymer ?
#
loop_
_entity_poly.entity_id
_entity_poly.type
_entity_poly.pdbx_seq_one_letter_code
_entity_poly.pdbx_strand_id
1 'polypeptide(L)' 'MKAIVFTHYGSPDVLQLKAVTKPTPRNKEVLIRIHATTVTAAECMMRKGEPF' A
#
# COMPACT_ATOMS: atom_id res chain seq x y z
N MET A 1 7.88 5.86 8.29
CA MET A 1 6.42 5.76 8.49
C MET A 1 5.99 4.30 8.50
N LYS A 2 4.85 3.96 9.09
CA LYS A 2 4.30 2.59 9.00
C LYS A 2 3.53 2.45 7.68
N ALA A 3 3.66 1.31 7.00
CA ALA A 3 2.97 1.00 5.76
C ALA A 3 2.62 -0.49 5.70
N ILE A 4 1.53 -0.83 5.01
CA ILE A 4 1.22 -2.21 4.64
C ILE A 4 1.93 -2.53 3.33
N VAL A 5 2.69 -3.63 3.30
CA VAL A 5 3.54 -4.01 2.18
C VAL A 5 3.35 -5.50 1.89
N PHE A 6 3.34 -5.88 0.61
CA PHE A 6 3.47 -7.26 0.16
C PHE A 6 4.46 -7.32 -1.00
N THR A 7 5.32 -8.35 -1.03
CA THR A 7 6.38 -8.51 -2.06
C THR A 7 6.15 -9.72 -2.97
N HIS A 8 5.06 -10.45 -2.74
CA HIS A 8 4.60 -11.55 -3.58
C HIS A 8 3.06 -11.59 -3.51
N TYR A 9 2.44 -12.15 -4.54
CA TYR A 9 0.99 -12.32 -4.58
C TYR A 9 0.49 -13.39 -3.60
N GLY A 10 -0.78 -13.31 -3.20
CA GLY A 10 -1.43 -14.36 -2.41
C GLY A 10 -2.67 -13.95 -1.62
N SER A 11 -2.97 -14.77 -0.61
CA SER A 11 -4.03 -14.53 0.38
C SER A 11 -3.80 -13.22 1.14
N PRO A 12 -4.75 -12.72 1.94
CA PRO A 12 -4.53 -11.56 2.80
C PRO A 12 -3.31 -11.66 3.73
N ASP A 13 -2.84 -12.87 4.04
CA ASP A 13 -1.75 -13.12 4.98
C ASP A 13 -0.39 -12.64 4.47
N VAL A 14 -0.27 -12.35 3.17
CA VAL A 14 0.94 -11.77 2.58
C VAL A 14 1.16 -10.30 2.97
N LEU A 15 0.15 -9.64 3.53
CA LEU A 15 0.21 -8.24 3.96
C LEU A 15 1.00 -8.11 5.26
N GLN A 16 2.05 -7.29 5.22
CA GLN A 16 2.94 -7.07 6.36
C GLN A 16 2.98 -5.59 6.72
N LEU A 17 2.78 -5.28 8.00
CA LEU A 17 3.03 -3.94 8.54
C LEU A 17 4.53 -3.74 8.69
N LYS A 18 5.10 -2.80 7.94
CA LYS A 18 6.53 -2.47 8.00
C LYS A 18 6.78 -1.00 8.27
N ALA A 19 7.91 -0.72 8.91
CA ALA A 19 8.47 0.63 8.94
C ALA A 19 9.22 0.88 7.63
N VAL A 20 8.85 1.93 6.90
CA VAL A 20 9.48 2.35 5.65
C VAL A 20 9.97 3.80 5.77
N THR A 21 10.87 4.22 4.89
CA THR A 21 11.32 5.62 4.82
C THR A 21 10.14 6.55 4.55
N LYS A 22 10.09 7.69 5.25
CA LYS A 22 9.07 8.71 4.98
C LYS A 22 9.44 9.39 3.66
N PRO A 23 8.53 9.47 2.66
CA PRO A 23 8.86 10.11 1.39
C PRO A 23 9.08 11.62 1.58
N THR A 24 9.99 12.17 0.79
CA THR A 24 10.28 13.61 0.73
C THR A 24 9.68 14.15 -0.58
N PRO A 25 8.67 15.05 -0.53
CA PRO A 25 8.05 15.57 -1.73
C PRO A 25 9.03 16.46 -2.53
N ARG A 26 8.91 16.42 -3.85
CA ARG A 26 9.64 17.31 -4.77
C ARG A 26 8.85 18.60 -5.05
N ASN A 27 9.38 19.43 -5.94
CA ASN A 27 8.67 20.64 -6.37
C ASN A 27 7.30 20.28 -6.97
N LYS A 28 6.26 20.99 -6.54
CA LYS A 28 4.84 20.76 -6.91
C LYS A 28 4.22 19.45 -6.42
N GLU A 29 4.82 18.76 -5.46
CA GLU A 29 4.22 17.61 -4.76
C GLU A 29 3.84 18.01 -3.32
N VAL A 30 2.87 17.30 -2.74
CA VAL A 30 2.47 17.47 -1.34
C VAL A 30 2.60 16.15 -0.58
N LEU A 31 3.03 16.23 0.68
CA LEU A 31 3.09 15.06 1.54
C LEU A 31 1.85 14.98 2.42
N ILE A 32 1.01 13.98 2.14
CA ILE A 32 -0.26 13.79 2.85
C ILE A 32 -0.08 12.80 4.00
N ARG A 33 -0.58 13.16 5.19
CA ARG A 33 -0.71 12.21 6.30
C ARG A 33 -2.01 11.44 6.15
N ILE A 34 -1.91 10.18 5.75
CA ILE A 34 -3.07 9.29 5.62
C ILE A 34 -3.64 8.97 7.02
N HIS A 35 -4.92 9.28 7.23
CA HIS A 35 -5.68 8.92 8.44
C HIS A 35 -6.47 7.63 8.24
N ALA A 36 -7.07 7.47 7.06
CA ALA A 36 -7.80 6.29 6.63
C ALA A 36 -7.69 6.16 5.10
N THR A 37 -7.86 4.95 4.60
CA THR A 37 -7.97 4.65 3.18
C THR A 37 -9.02 3.56 2.99
N THR A 38 -9.59 3.48 1.80
CA THR A 38 -10.54 2.43 1.43
C THR A 38 -9.83 1.14 1.01
N VAL A 39 -10.53 0.01 1.13
CA VAL A 39 -10.17 -1.25 0.48
C VAL A 39 -11.25 -1.55 -0.55
N THR A 40 -10.87 -1.64 -1.82
CA THR A 40 -11.77 -1.96 -2.93
C THR A 40 -11.44 -3.33 -3.51
N ALA A 41 -12.23 -3.77 -4.49
CA ALA A 41 -11.93 -5.00 -5.23
C ALA A 41 -10.56 -4.92 -5.92
N ALA A 42 -10.13 -3.74 -6.38
CA ALA A 42 -8.86 -3.54 -7.06
C ALA A 42 -7.67 -3.94 -6.18
N GLU A 43 -7.62 -3.51 -4.93
CA GLU A 43 -6.52 -3.89 -4.01
C GLU A 43 -6.51 -5.40 -3.75
N CYS A 44 -7.68 -6.04 -3.65
CA CYS A 44 -7.78 -7.49 -3.47
C CYS A 44 -7.24 -8.23 -4.69
N MET A 45 -7.61 -7.80 -5.90
CA MET A 45 -7.16 -8.36 -7.16
C MET A 45 -5.66 -8.17 -7.36
N MET A 46 -5.14 -6.97 -7.13
CA MET A 46 -3.71 -6.65 -7.22
C MET A 46 -2.88 -7.45 -6.22
N ARG A 47 -3.36 -7.65 -4.98
CA ARG A 47 -2.68 -8.50 -3.99
C ARG A 47 -2.70 -9.98 -4.38
N LYS A 48 -3.82 -10.47 -4.93
CA LYS A 48 -3.94 -11.87 -5.39
C LYS A 48 -3.13 -12.15 -6.65
N GLY A 49 -2.85 -11.14 -7.47
CA GLY A 49 -2.25 -11.32 -8.80
C GLY A 49 -3.27 -11.69 -9.88
N GLU A 50 -4.56 -11.40 -9.65
CA GLU A 50 -5.69 -11.72 -10.54
C GLU A 50 -6.46 -10.44 -10.91
N PRO A 51 -5.91 -9.54 -11.73
CA PRO A 51 -6.54 -8.25 -12.05
C PRO A 51 -7.72 -8.30 -13.02
N PHE A 52 -8.17 -9.49 -13.44
CA PHE A 52 -9.22 -9.70 -14.45
C PHE A 52 -10.15 -10.85 -14.05
#